data_AF-A0A6C0G1Y6-F1
#
_entry.id   AF-A0A6C0G1Y6-F1
#
_cell.length_a   1.000
_cell.length_b   1.000
_cell.length_c   1.000
_cell.angle_alpha   90.00
_cell.angle_beta   90.00
_cell.angle_gamma   90.00
#
_symmetry.space_group_name_H-M   'P 1'
#
loop_
_entity.id
_entity.type
_entity.pdbx_description
1 polymer ?
#
loop_
_entity_poly.entity_id
_entity_poly.type
_entity_poly.pdbx_seq_one_letter_code
_entity_poly.pdbx_strand_id
1 'polypeptide(L)'
;MAVCAESQKHCFQKRFDITYEGKPQAKGGAEAVSQKSLADIQKEVDAYIGQFKEGYFSPLSMLARMSEEVGELAREVNHRYGEKPKKSDEADNSIEMELGDILFIVVCFANSLGIDLTEAHDRVMEKFNTRDANRWTRKNVEP
;
A
#
# COMPACT_ATOMS: atom_id res chain seq x y z
N MET A 1 13.69 -9.62 -18.25
CA MET A 1 13.32 -9.40 -16.84
C MET A 1 11.87 -8.93 -16.66
N ALA A 2 11.25 -8.21 -17.63
CA ALA A 2 9.83 -7.83 -17.57
C ALA A 2 8.84 -9.02 -17.49
N VAL A 3 9.15 -10.16 -18.11
CA VAL A 3 8.29 -11.37 -18.13
C VAL A 3 8.11 -12.01 -16.73
N CYS A 4 8.97 -11.69 -15.75
CA CYS A 4 8.90 -12.27 -14.41
C CYS A 4 7.97 -11.48 -13.47
N ALA A 5 7.93 -10.14 -13.59
CA ALA A 5 7.09 -9.28 -12.75
C ALA A 5 5.60 -9.38 -13.11
N GLU A 6 5.28 -9.34 -14.41
CA GLU A 6 3.89 -9.46 -14.89
C GLU A 6 3.29 -10.85 -14.62
N SER A 7 4.13 -11.88 -14.65
CA SER A 7 3.77 -13.24 -14.24
C SER A 7 3.50 -13.36 -12.75
N GLN A 8 4.16 -12.56 -11.90
CA GLN A 8 3.90 -12.52 -10.47
C GLN A 8 2.66 -11.70 -10.10
N LYS A 9 2.35 -10.62 -10.85
CA LYS A 9 1.08 -9.88 -10.73
C LYS A 9 -0.11 -10.79 -11.01
N HIS A 10 -0.03 -11.48 -12.14
CA HIS A 10 -1.04 -12.45 -12.53
C HIS A 10 -1.11 -13.64 -11.57
N CYS A 11 0.02 -14.09 -11.00
CA CYS A 11 0.03 -15.18 -10.02
C CYS A 11 -0.55 -14.74 -8.68
N PHE A 12 -0.34 -13.50 -8.21
CA PHE A 12 -0.95 -12.96 -6.99
C PHE A 12 -2.44 -12.69 -7.20
N GLN A 13 -2.80 -12.01 -8.28
CA GLN A 13 -4.20 -11.75 -8.67
C GLN A 13 -4.97 -13.06 -8.89
N LYS A 14 -4.38 -14.08 -9.53
CA LYS A 14 -5.02 -15.40 -9.68
C LYS A 14 -4.99 -16.26 -8.42
N ARG A 15 -4.02 -16.10 -7.53
CA ARG A 15 -3.87 -16.91 -6.31
C ARG A 15 -4.69 -16.39 -5.14
N PHE A 16 -5.00 -15.09 -5.14
CA PHE A 16 -5.79 -14.43 -4.09
C PHE A 16 -7.09 -13.81 -4.62
N ASP A 17 -7.44 -14.04 -5.89
CA ASP A 17 -8.61 -13.46 -6.59
C ASP A 17 -8.77 -11.95 -6.31
N ILE A 18 -7.64 -11.23 -6.23
CA ILE A 18 -7.62 -9.77 -6.06
C ILE A 18 -7.81 -9.15 -7.44
N THR A 19 -8.89 -9.50 -8.11
CA THR A 19 -9.58 -8.55 -8.95
C THR A 19 -10.43 -7.71 -8.01
N TYR A 20 -10.08 -6.43 -7.85
CA TYR A 20 -11.12 -5.44 -7.63
C TYR A 20 -11.98 -5.48 -8.90
N GLU A 21 -12.87 -6.47 -9.03
CA GLU A 21 -14.01 -6.34 -9.93
C GLU A 21 -14.75 -5.13 -9.39
N GLY A 22 -14.59 -4.00 -10.10
CA GLY A 22 -15.17 -2.74 -9.72
C GLY A 22 -16.63 -2.97 -9.39
N LYS A 23 -16.98 -2.90 -8.09
CA LYS A 23 -18.37 -2.77 -7.70
C LYS A 23 -18.91 -1.61 -8.53
N PRO A 24 -20.04 -1.78 -9.23
CA PRO A 24 -20.63 -0.67 -9.96
C PRO A 24 -20.74 0.49 -8.98
N GLN A 25 -20.12 1.63 -9.31
CA GLN A 25 -20.30 2.83 -8.53
C GLN A 25 -21.78 3.18 -8.62
N ALA A 26 -22.54 2.76 -7.60
CA ALA A 26 -23.88 3.21 -7.38
C ALA A 26 -23.76 4.73 -7.15
N LYS A 27 -24.18 5.49 -8.17
CA LYS A 27 -24.44 6.92 -8.01
C LYS A 27 -25.53 7.06 -6.95
N GLY A 28 -25.14 7.46 -5.74
CA GLY A 28 -26.07 7.87 -4.69
C GLY A 28 -25.79 7.23 -3.34
N GLY A 29 -25.19 8.01 -2.45
CA GLY A 29 -25.01 7.68 -1.03
C GLY A 29 -23.53 7.58 -0.66
N ALA A 30 -22.98 8.64 -0.09
CA ALA A 30 -21.71 8.54 0.63
C ALA A 30 -21.94 7.65 1.87
N GLU A 31 -21.69 6.35 1.75
CA GLU A 31 -21.48 5.51 2.92
C GLU A 31 -20.30 6.12 3.68
N ALA A 32 -20.54 6.56 4.90
CA ALA A 32 -19.50 7.15 5.74
C ALA A 32 -18.39 6.11 5.93
N VAL A 33 -17.20 6.37 5.41
CA VAL A 33 -16.02 5.54 5.63
C VAL A 33 -15.78 5.48 7.13
N SER A 34 -16.05 4.32 7.73
CA SER A 34 -15.77 4.05 9.14
C SER A 34 -14.27 4.23 9.39
N GLN A 35 -13.93 5.01 10.42
CA GLN A 35 -12.54 5.16 10.85
C GLN A 35 -12.03 3.81 11.35
N LYS A 36 -10.95 3.30 10.75
CA LYS A 36 -10.27 2.06 11.15
C LYS A 36 -8.95 2.39 11.82
N SER A 37 -8.62 1.69 12.91
CA SER A 37 -7.27 1.76 13.47
C SER A 37 -6.30 0.93 12.63
N LEU A 38 -4.99 1.16 12.80
CA LEU A 38 -3.96 0.36 12.13
C LEU A 38 -4.04 -1.12 12.55
N ALA A 39 -4.39 -1.39 13.80
CA ALA A 39 -4.65 -2.73 14.30
C ALA A 39 -5.86 -3.39 13.63
N ASP A 40 -6.92 -2.62 13.34
CA ASP A 40 -8.10 -3.15 12.62
C ASP A 40 -7.74 -3.51 11.19
N ILE A 41 -6.93 -2.68 10.51
CA ILE A 41 -6.42 -2.95 9.17
C ILE A 41 -5.56 -4.21 9.15
N GLN A 42 -4.64 -4.37 10.12
CA GLN A 42 -3.82 -5.58 10.23
C GLN A 42 -4.68 -6.84 10.40
N LYS A 43 -5.69 -6.79 11.25
CA LYS A 43 -6.62 -7.91 11.48
C LYS A 43 -7.48 -8.22 10.26
N GLU A 44 -7.96 -7.19 9.55
CA GLU A 44 -8.76 -7.35 8.34
C GLU A 44 -7.95 -8.05 7.24
N VAL A 45 -6.70 -7.64 7.04
CA VAL A 45 -5.80 -8.30 6.08
C VAL A 45 -5.47 -9.72 6.51
N ASP A 46 -5.20 -9.95 7.80
CA ASP A 46 -4.93 -11.30 8.31
C ASP A 46 -6.13 -12.25 8.13
N ALA A 47 -7.33 -11.77 8.44
CA ALA A 47 -8.56 -12.51 8.22
C ALA A 47 -8.82 -12.79 6.73
N TYR A 48 -8.46 -11.87 5.83
CA TYR A 48 -8.54 -12.06 4.39
C TYR A 48 -7.56 -13.14 3.91
N ILE A 49 -6.27 -12.99 4.24
CA ILE A 49 -5.21 -13.94 3.83
C ILE A 49 -5.41 -15.32 4.46
N GLY A 50 -5.94 -15.39 5.68
CA GLY A 50 -6.25 -16.64 6.38
C GLY A 50 -7.32 -17.51 5.72
N GLN A 51 -8.06 -16.99 4.72
CA GLN A 51 -9.01 -17.79 3.94
C GLN A 51 -8.32 -18.74 2.96
N PHE A 52 -7.05 -18.47 2.63
CA PHE A 52 -6.28 -19.21 1.64
C PHE A 52 -5.34 -20.20 2.35
N LYS A 53 -5.24 -21.42 1.81
CA LYS A 53 -4.40 -22.49 2.40
C LYS A 53 -2.90 -22.19 2.30
N GLU A 54 -2.56 -21.33 1.35
CA GLU A 54 -1.23 -20.90 1.00
C GLU A 54 -0.66 -19.90 2.02
N GLY A 55 -1.52 -19.17 2.73
CA GLY A 55 -1.12 -18.13 3.69
C GLY A 55 -0.27 -17.02 3.07
N TYR A 56 0.62 -16.45 3.89
CA TYR A 56 1.52 -15.38 3.46
C TYR A 56 2.62 -15.88 2.50
N PHE A 57 3.06 -15.01 1.60
CA PHE A 57 4.22 -15.26 0.74
C PHE A 57 5.53 -15.28 1.54
N SER A 58 6.61 -15.76 0.91
CA SER A 58 7.95 -15.64 1.47
C SER A 58 8.41 -14.16 1.50
N PRO A 59 9.29 -13.77 2.44
CA PRO A 59 9.76 -12.38 2.55
C PRO A 59 10.36 -11.80 1.26
N LEU A 60 11.10 -12.61 0.50
CA LEU A 60 11.69 -12.18 -0.77
C LEU A 60 10.63 -11.94 -1.85
N SER A 61 9.59 -12.78 -1.90
CA SER A 61 8.47 -12.56 -2.80
C SER A 61 7.72 -11.28 -2.44
N MET A 62 7.46 -11.03 -1.14
CA MET A 62 6.82 -9.79 -0.69
C MET A 62 7.64 -8.55 -1.02
N LEU A 63 8.97 -8.61 -0.92
CA LEU A 63 9.85 -7.50 -1.29
C LEU A 63 9.84 -7.22 -2.80
N ALA A 64 9.86 -8.27 -3.63
CA ALA A 64 9.74 -8.13 -5.08
C ALA A 64 8.42 -7.47 -5.48
N ARG A 65 7.31 -7.92 -4.87
CA ARG A 65 5.98 -7.35 -5.04
C ARG A 65 5.92 -5.88 -4.62
N MET A 66 6.48 -5.54 -3.46
CA MET A 66 6.52 -4.15 -2.99
C MET A 66 7.27 -3.25 -3.97
N SER A 67 8.38 -3.73 -4.54
CA SER A 67 9.18 -2.97 -5.51
C SER A 67 8.41 -2.69 -6.80
N GLU A 68 7.53 -3.61 -7.18
CA GLU A 68 6.64 -3.48 -8.34
C GLU A 68 5.59 -2.38 -8.14
N GLU A 69 4.89 -2.37 -7.00
CA GLU A 69 3.86 -1.34 -6.73
C GLU A 69 4.50 0.06 -6.54
N VAL A 70 5.73 0.13 -6.02
CA VAL A 70 6.49 1.39 -6.00
C VAL A 70 6.79 1.88 -7.42
N GLY A 71 7.05 0.97 -8.37
CA GLY A 71 7.24 1.32 -9.77
C GLY A 71 5.97 1.85 -10.43
N GLU A 72 4.82 1.28 -10.09
CA GLU A 72 3.50 1.73 -10.56
C GLU A 72 3.15 3.11 -9.99
N LEU A 73 3.34 3.30 -8.67
CA LEU A 73 3.19 4.59 -8.03
C LEU A 73 4.07 5.65 -8.69
N ALA A 74 5.35 5.33 -8.94
CA ALA A 74 6.27 6.24 -9.62
C ALA A 74 5.78 6.62 -11.02
N ARG A 75 5.18 5.69 -11.76
CA ARG A 75 4.59 5.94 -13.07
C ARG A 75 3.40 6.92 -12.96
N GLU A 76 2.46 6.68 -12.04
CA GLU A 76 1.30 7.56 -11.87
C GLU A 76 1.66 8.95 -11.32
N VAL A 77 2.65 9.04 -10.42
CA VAL A 77 3.20 10.33 -9.95
C VAL A 77 3.81 11.09 -11.12
N ASN A 78 4.59 10.44 -11.97
CA ASN A 78 5.19 11.07 -13.14
C ASN A 78 4.14 11.48 -14.18
N HIS A 79 3.05 10.71 -14.32
CA HIS A 79 1.92 11.09 -15.17
C HIS A 79 1.19 12.34 -14.68
N ARG A 80 1.06 12.52 -13.36
CA ARG A 80 0.30 13.62 -12.76
C ARG A 80 1.12 14.89 -12.53
N TYR A 81 2.39 14.74 -12.16
CA TYR A 81 3.25 15.85 -11.72
C TYR A 81 4.55 15.99 -12.52
N GLY A 82 4.84 15.03 -13.40
CA GLY A 82 6.04 15.01 -14.22
C GLY A 82 5.81 15.49 -15.65
N GLU A 83 6.82 15.29 -16.49
CA GLU A 83 6.88 15.80 -17.86
C GLU A 83 6.17 14.88 -18.88
N LYS A 84 5.74 13.68 -18.46
CA LYS A 84 5.16 12.68 -19.34
C LYS A 84 3.67 12.50 -19.02
N PRO A 85 2.76 13.23 -19.68
CA PRO A 85 1.33 13.12 -19.42
C PRO A 85 0.79 11.73 -19.78
N LYS A 86 -0.23 11.29 -19.03
CA LYS A 86 -0.95 10.04 -19.25
C LYS A 86 -1.62 10.04 -20.62
N LYS A 87 -1.55 8.93 -21.34
CA LYS A 87 -2.28 8.78 -22.60
C LYS A 87 -3.74 8.42 -22.32
N SER A 88 -4.65 8.76 -23.23
CA SER A 88 -6.09 8.50 -23.09
C SER A 88 -6.47 7.02 -23.18
N ASP A 89 -5.56 6.16 -23.67
CA ASP A 89 -5.74 4.71 -23.82
C ASP A 89 -5.15 3.90 -22.66
N GLU A 90 -4.46 4.55 -21.70
CA GLU A 90 -3.91 3.89 -20.53
C GLU A 90 -4.99 3.64 -19.48
N ALA A 91 -4.88 2.50 -18.77
CA ALA A 91 -5.82 2.10 -17.73
C ALA A 91 -5.94 3.19 -16.63
N ASP A 92 -7.14 3.33 -16.09
CA ASP A 92 -7.44 4.31 -15.05
C ASP A 92 -6.91 3.84 -13.68
N ASN A 93 -5.59 3.88 -13.52
CA ASN A 93 -4.93 3.81 -12.21
C ASN A 93 -4.72 5.21 -11.63
N SER A 94 -4.82 5.30 -10.30
CA SER A 94 -4.64 6.54 -9.56
C SER A 94 -3.55 6.38 -8.50
N ILE A 95 -2.88 7.47 -8.15
CA ILE A 95 -1.90 7.52 -7.06
C ILE A 95 -2.49 6.95 -5.76
N GLU A 96 -3.78 7.19 -5.51
CA GLU A 96 -4.49 6.67 -4.34
C GLU A 96 -4.54 5.13 -4.32
N MET A 97 -4.85 4.51 -5.47
CA MET A 97 -4.87 3.05 -5.59
C MET A 97 -3.47 2.45 -5.39
N GLU A 98 -2.44 3.03 -6.00
CA GLU A 98 -1.07 2.54 -5.88
C GLU A 98 -0.52 2.67 -4.44
N LEU A 99 -0.90 3.75 -3.73
CA LEU A 99 -0.60 3.89 -2.30
C LEU A 99 -1.34 2.83 -1.46
N GLY A 100 -2.58 2.50 -1.85
CA GLY A 100 -3.36 1.42 -1.25
C GLY A 100 -2.69 0.04 -1.41
N ASP A 101 -2.17 -0.26 -2.60
CA ASP A 101 -1.48 -1.53 -2.88
C ASP A 101 -0.17 -1.64 -2.10
N ILE A 102 0.60 -0.55 -2.01
CA ILE A 102 1.81 -0.51 -1.16
C ILE A 102 1.43 -0.73 0.31
N LEU A 103 0.40 -0.05 0.82
CA LEU A 103 -0.07 -0.23 2.19
C LEU A 103 -0.46 -1.69 2.45
N PHE A 104 -1.20 -2.30 1.53
CA PHE A 104 -1.63 -3.69 1.65
C PHE A 104 -0.44 -4.67 1.72
N ILE A 105 0.58 -4.49 0.87
CA ILE A 105 1.78 -5.32 0.91
C ILE A 105 2.58 -5.10 2.21
N VAL A 106 2.69 -3.86 2.70
CA VAL A 106 3.34 -3.56 3.99
C VAL A 106 2.62 -4.29 5.13
N VAL A 107 1.29 -4.26 5.15
CA VAL A 107 0.49 -4.96 6.16
C VAL A 107 0.67 -6.47 6.06
N CYS A 108 0.61 -7.05 4.86
CA CYS A 108 0.88 -8.47 4.64
C CYS A 108 2.27 -8.86 5.16
N PHE A 109 3.28 -8.05 4.88
CA PHE A 109 4.65 -8.29 5.31
C PHE A 109 4.75 -8.23 6.83
N ALA A 110 4.17 -7.22 7.47
CA ALA A 110 4.18 -7.08 8.92
C ALA A 110 3.49 -8.28 9.60
N ASN A 111 2.30 -8.65 9.15
CA ASN A 111 1.57 -9.79 9.69
C ASN A 111 2.34 -11.10 9.53
N SER A 112 2.95 -11.34 8.37
CA SER A 112 3.73 -12.56 8.10
C SER A 112 4.93 -12.75 9.05
N LEU A 113 5.45 -11.65 9.61
CA LEU A 113 6.58 -11.62 10.53
C LEU A 113 6.16 -11.43 11.99
N GLY A 114 4.86 -11.29 12.27
CA GLY A 114 4.35 -11.00 13.60
C GLY A 114 4.71 -9.60 14.12
N ILE A 115 4.83 -8.62 13.22
CA ILE A 115 5.16 -7.23 13.55
C ILE A 115 3.88 -6.43 13.78
N ASP A 116 3.78 -5.78 14.93
CA ASP A 116 2.76 -4.76 15.19
C ASP A 116 3.16 -3.43 14.53
N LEU A 117 2.38 -2.99 13.54
CA LEU A 117 2.66 -1.74 12.83
C LEU A 117 2.37 -0.50 13.67
N THR A 118 1.48 -0.59 14.66
CA THR A 118 1.21 0.50 15.61
C THR A 118 2.44 0.73 16.46
N GLU A 119 3.01 -0.35 17.02
CA GLU A 119 4.25 -0.26 17.79
C GLU A 119 5.44 0.21 16.92
N ALA A 120 5.55 -0.29 15.70
CA ALA A 120 6.59 0.13 14.76
C ALA A 120 6.49 1.63 14.44
N HIS A 121 5.27 2.13 14.20
CA HIS A 121 5.00 3.54 13.99
C HIS A 121 5.41 4.38 15.21
N ASP A 122 5.01 3.99 16.42
CA ASP A 122 5.32 4.74 17.64
C ASP A 122 6.83 4.86 17.88
N ARG A 123 7.57 3.78 17.65
CA ARG A 123 9.05 3.78 17.72
C ARG A 123 9.69 4.72 16.69
N VAL A 124 9.12 4.81 15.48
CA VAL A 124 9.60 5.72 14.44
C VAL A 124 9.30 7.17 14.81
N MET A 125 8.10 7.46 15.34
CA MET A 125 7.73 8.80 15.77
C MET A 125 8.56 9.27 16.97
N GLU A 126 8.81 8.40 17.95
CA GLU A 126 9.68 8.71 19.09
C GLU A 126 11.09 9.10 18.65
N LYS A 127 11.64 8.36 17.66
CA LYS A 127 12.94 8.66 17.05
C LYS A 127 12.97 10.05 16.41
N PHE A 128 11.91 10.45 15.70
CA PHE A 128 11.83 11.79 15.10
C PHE A 128 11.65 12.89 16.14
N ASN A 129 10.88 12.65 17.21
CA ASN A 129 10.57 13.62 18.25
C ASN A 129 11.73 13.87 19.21
N THR A 130 12.58 12.88 19.45
CA THR A 130 13.70 12.98 20.40
C THR A 130 15.02 13.26 19.69
N ARG A 131 15.42 12.38 18.78
CA ARG A 131 16.78 12.34 18.22
C ARG A 131 16.96 13.30 17.05
N ASP A 132 15.94 13.45 16.22
CA ASP A 132 15.94 14.35 15.07
C ASP A 132 15.17 15.68 15.36
N ALA A 133 14.91 15.98 16.65
CA ALA A 133 14.09 17.10 17.09
C ALA A 133 14.56 18.48 16.59
N ASN A 134 15.88 18.65 16.45
CA ASN A 134 16.50 19.91 15.99
C ASN A 134 16.87 19.89 14.50
N ARG A 135 16.49 18.83 13.77
CA ARG A 135 16.85 18.70 12.34
C ARG A 135 15.94 19.50 11.42
N TRP A 136 14.73 19.82 11.86
CA TRP A 136 13.71 20.46 11.04
C TRP A 136 13.09 21.68 11.74
N THR A 137 12.97 22.79 11.01
CA THR A 137 12.32 24.01 11.49
C THR A 137 10.83 23.77 11.67
N ARG A 138 10.33 23.87 12.90
CA ARG A 138 8.90 23.77 13.19
C ARG A 138 8.19 25.02 12.66
N LYS A 139 7.01 24.84 12.03
CA LYS A 139 6.27 25.91 11.32
C LYS A 139 5.85 27.12 12.18
N ASN A 140 5.94 27.05 13.51
CA ASN A 140 5.48 28.10 14.45
C ASN A 140 6.56 28.54 15.46
N VAL A 141 7.85 28.47 15.11
CA VAL A 141 8.92 29.03 15.95
C VAL A 141 9.38 30.33 15.29
N GLU A 142 8.57 31.37 15.40
CA GLU A 142 9.07 32.76 15.31
C GLU A 142 9.31 33.27 16.74
N PRO A 143 10.42 33.99 16.98
CA PRO A 143 10.74 34.58 18.29
C PRO A 143 9.79 35.74 18.68
#